data_AF-A0A6J4TG94-F1
#
_entry.id   AF-A0A6J4TG94-F1
#
_cell.length_a   1.000
_cell.length_b   1.000
_cell.length_c   1.000
_cell.angle_alpha   90.00
_cell.angle_beta   90.00
_cell.angle_gamma   90.00
#
_symmetry.space_group_name_H-M   'P 1'
#
loop_
_entity.id
_entity.type
_entity.pdbx_description
1 polymer ?
#
loop_
_entity_poly.entity_id
_entity_poly.type
_entity_poly.pdbx_seq_one_letter_code
_entity_poly.pdbx_strand_id
1 'polypeptide(L)'
;MVPGVVHPRSVYWRRRAVAIAILVALVALPFVAFGRGGDEPSASDDTARAPETRRDEPTPIELPRGGRRIFPDFRVVGFYGAPQDDELGVLGIGKPSTVARKLERVAKAYARKTRPALPAFELLATVAAADPGADGKYILRQDDATIERYLKAARRAKALLVLDIQPGHADFMTEARKLEKWLREPDVSLALDPEWHTPGATPGSVIGSVSAEKVNEVGAWLSGIVRERRLPEKLYVLHQFTADMIKNKERVKKYPGLAVTFNVDGFGDRPNKRSKYNAFTREAVRFHDGFKLFYREDTNLMKPRQVLALQPPPDFVVYE
;
A
#
# COMPACT_ATOMS: atom_id res chain seq x y z
N MET A 1 27.27 -27.15 -9.55
CA MET A 1 27.51 -25.79 -9.05
C MET A 1 26.38 -24.90 -9.56
N VAL A 2 25.49 -24.46 -8.68
CA VAL A 2 24.39 -23.56 -9.04
C VAL A 2 24.93 -22.13 -8.98
N PRO A 3 24.88 -21.34 -10.07
CA PRO A 3 25.44 -20.00 -10.07
C PRO A 3 24.59 -19.04 -9.22
N GLY A 4 25.27 -18.36 -8.30
CA GLY A 4 24.99 -17.02 -7.77
C GLY A 4 23.54 -16.66 -7.45
N VAL A 5 23.09 -16.96 -6.24
CA VAL A 5 21.94 -16.26 -5.65
C VAL A 5 22.38 -14.81 -5.38
N VAL A 6 21.91 -13.87 -6.20
CA VAL A 6 22.13 -12.44 -6.02
C VAL A 6 21.39 -11.99 -4.74
N HIS A 7 22.14 -11.54 -3.74
CA HIS A 7 21.58 -11.18 -2.44
C HIS A 7 20.94 -9.78 -2.46
N PRO A 8 19.65 -9.62 -2.09
CA PRO A 8 18.98 -8.31 -2.03
C PRO A 8 19.57 -7.36 -0.97
N ARG A 9 20.40 -7.85 -0.04
CA ARG A 9 21.05 -7.08 1.03
C ARG A 9 21.77 -5.81 0.56
N SER A 10 22.37 -5.84 -0.63
CA SER A 10 23.15 -4.68 -1.13
C SER A 10 22.26 -3.48 -1.49
N VAL A 11 21.01 -3.73 -1.92
CA VAL A 11 20.08 -2.70 -2.39
C VAL A 11 19.51 -1.90 -1.22
N TYR A 12 19.03 -2.60 -0.19
CA TYR A 12 18.41 -1.98 0.98
C TYR A 12 19.43 -1.23 1.85
N TRP A 13 20.67 -1.70 1.90
CA TRP A 13 21.74 -0.95 2.56
C TRP A 13 22.08 0.36 1.83
N ARG A 14 22.16 0.34 0.49
CA ARG A 14 22.35 1.57 -0.32
C ARG A 14 21.20 2.56 -0.12
N ARG A 15 19.96 2.06 -0.11
CA ARG A 15 18.76 2.85 0.21
C ARG A 15 18.88 3.53 1.57
N ARG A 16 19.24 2.78 2.63
CA ARG A 16 19.42 3.33 3.98
C ARG A 16 20.44 4.49 3.98
N ALA A 17 21.54 4.36 3.25
CA ALA A 17 22.54 5.42 3.14
C ALA A 17 22.00 6.69 2.44
N VAL A 18 21.27 6.53 1.32
CA VAL A 18 20.64 7.66 0.59
C VAL A 18 19.57 8.36 1.44
N ALA A 19 18.73 7.59 2.13
CA ALA A 19 17.66 8.14 2.98
C ALA A 19 18.22 8.93 4.17
N ILE A 20 19.34 8.51 4.77
CA ILE A 20 20.03 9.27 5.84
C ILE A 20 20.53 10.63 5.32
N ALA A 21 21.08 10.68 4.10
CA ALA A 21 21.57 11.94 3.51
C ALA A 21 20.45 12.96 3.27
N ILE A 22 19.26 12.50 2.87
CA ILE A 22 18.09 13.36 2.62
C ILE A 22 17.46 13.86 3.93
N LEU A 23 17.57 13.09 5.03
CA LEU A 23 17.03 13.49 6.33
C LEU A 23 17.75 14.72 6.94
N VAL A 24 18.96 15.04 6.48
CA VAL A 24 19.78 16.16 6.97
C VAL A 24 19.41 17.51 6.29
N ALA A 25 18.58 17.51 5.24
CA ALA A 25 18.44 18.69 4.36
C ALA A 25 17.12 19.49 4.44
N LEU A 26 16.22 19.28 5.42
CA LEU A 26 14.90 19.94 5.40
C LEU A 26 14.49 20.61 6.73
N VAL A 27 14.84 21.90 6.89
CA VAL A 27 14.10 22.82 7.78
C VAL A 27 13.99 24.21 7.12
N ALA A 28 12.75 24.75 7.21
CA ALA A 28 12.29 26.13 7.00
C ALA A 28 11.74 26.50 5.61
N LEU A 29 10.41 26.72 5.54
CA LEU A 29 9.76 28.02 5.28
C LEU A 29 8.22 27.93 5.51
N PRO A 30 7.54 29.04 5.84
CA PRO A 30 6.21 29.06 6.48
C PRO A 30 5.03 29.14 5.49
N PHE A 31 3.88 28.67 5.97
CA PHE A 31 2.56 28.74 5.32
C PHE A 31 1.85 30.06 5.67
N VAL A 32 1.19 30.68 4.69
CA VAL A 32 0.21 31.77 4.86
C VAL A 32 -1.20 31.20 4.65
N ALA A 33 -2.15 31.61 5.51
CA ALA A 33 -3.54 31.17 5.52
C ALA A 33 -4.50 32.35 5.34
N PHE A 34 -5.62 32.14 4.63
CA PHE A 34 -6.94 32.81 4.69
C PHE A 34 -7.86 32.01 3.74
N GLY A 35 -9.17 31.85 3.85
CA GLY A 35 -10.27 32.41 4.66
C GLY A 35 -11.59 31.76 4.18
N ARG A 36 -12.69 31.93 4.91
CA ARG A 36 -13.88 31.05 5.05
C ARG A 36 -15.12 31.49 4.24
N GLY A 37 -16.11 30.59 4.12
CA GLY A 37 -17.57 30.85 3.90
C GLY A 37 -18.16 30.06 2.73
N GLY A 38 -19.35 29.44 2.73
CA GLY A 38 -20.53 29.33 3.62
C GLY A 38 -21.59 28.43 2.90
N ASP A 39 -22.61 27.94 3.61
CA ASP A 39 -23.45 26.74 3.31
C ASP A 39 -24.72 26.90 2.40
N GLU A 40 -25.11 25.75 1.77
CA GLU A 40 -26.43 25.07 1.52
C GLU A 40 -27.71 25.79 0.95
N PRO A 41 -28.83 25.07 0.63
CA PRO A 41 -29.08 23.89 -0.25
C PRO A 41 -30.39 24.03 -1.12
N SER A 42 -30.79 23.03 -1.95
CA SER A 42 -32.23 22.68 -2.21
C SER A 42 -32.50 21.39 -3.04
N ALA A 43 -33.39 20.53 -2.48
CA ALA A 43 -34.47 19.65 -3.01
C ALA A 43 -34.42 19.05 -4.45
N SER A 44 -34.38 17.72 -4.65
CA SER A 44 -35.42 16.64 -4.59
C SER A 44 -36.19 16.43 -5.91
N ASP A 45 -36.12 15.22 -6.48
CA ASP A 45 -37.31 14.60 -7.06
C ASP A 45 -37.21 13.06 -7.03
N ASP A 46 -38.31 12.44 -6.65
CA ASP A 46 -38.45 11.07 -6.18
C ASP A 46 -39.38 10.34 -7.16
N THR A 47 -38.88 9.34 -7.89
CA THR A 47 -39.74 8.47 -8.71
C THR A 47 -39.55 7.02 -8.32
N ALA A 48 -40.53 6.51 -7.59
CA ALA A 48 -40.68 5.12 -7.17
C ALA A 48 -40.82 4.18 -8.38
N ARG A 49 -40.00 3.12 -8.41
CA ARG A 49 -40.10 2.01 -9.37
C ARG A 49 -40.66 0.78 -8.67
N ALA A 50 -41.69 0.20 -9.30
CA ALA A 50 -42.43 -0.98 -8.87
C ALA A 50 -41.52 -2.23 -8.68
N PRO A 51 -41.90 -3.19 -7.81
CA PRO A 51 -41.03 -4.28 -7.40
C PRO A 51 -40.94 -5.36 -8.48
N GLU A 52 -39.77 -5.48 -9.11
CA GLU A 52 -39.44 -6.62 -9.95
C GLU A 52 -39.19 -7.84 -9.04
N THR A 53 -39.90 -8.92 -9.36
CA THR A 53 -39.79 -10.27 -8.80
C THR A 53 -38.32 -10.68 -8.61
N ARG A 54 -37.89 -10.89 -7.36
CA ARG A 54 -36.54 -11.34 -7.00
C ARG A 54 -36.23 -12.65 -7.70
N ARG A 55 -35.43 -12.58 -8.76
CA ARG A 55 -34.57 -13.71 -9.15
C ARG A 55 -33.55 -13.86 -8.02
N ASP A 56 -33.27 -15.09 -7.61
CA ASP A 56 -32.22 -15.40 -6.64
C ASP A 56 -30.87 -14.87 -7.18
N GLU A 57 -30.52 -13.65 -6.78
CA GLU A 57 -29.24 -13.06 -7.14
C GLU A 57 -28.12 -13.82 -6.40
N PRO A 58 -27.04 -14.18 -7.09
CA PRO A 58 -25.91 -14.85 -6.44
C PRO A 58 -25.40 -13.99 -5.29
N THR A 59 -25.17 -14.61 -4.13
CA THR A 59 -24.64 -13.94 -2.94
C THR A 59 -23.42 -13.10 -3.31
N PRO A 60 -23.42 -11.78 -3.02
CA PRO A 60 -22.29 -10.92 -3.37
C PRO A 60 -20.99 -11.41 -2.74
N ILE A 61 -19.91 -11.44 -3.52
CA ILE A 61 -18.57 -11.79 -3.02
C ILE A 61 -18.14 -10.75 -1.95
N GLU A 62 -17.63 -11.21 -0.82
CA GLU A 62 -17.28 -10.35 0.33
C GLU A 62 -15.78 -10.30 0.61
N LEU A 63 -15.37 -9.31 1.41
CA LEU A 63 -14.06 -9.22 2.02
C LEU A 63 -13.84 -10.34 3.06
N PRO A 64 -12.59 -10.64 3.46
CA PRO A 64 -12.29 -11.73 4.42
C PRO A 64 -13.02 -11.65 5.77
N ARG A 65 -13.46 -10.45 6.17
CA ARG A 65 -14.21 -10.19 7.42
C ARG A 65 -15.64 -9.71 7.18
N GLY A 66 -16.19 -9.99 5.99
CA GLY A 66 -17.53 -9.62 5.58
C GLY A 66 -17.62 -8.22 4.97
N GLY A 67 -18.75 -7.94 4.32
CA GLY A 67 -18.98 -6.67 3.64
C GLY A 67 -18.17 -6.52 2.34
N ARG A 68 -18.29 -5.34 1.71
CA ARG A 68 -17.73 -5.09 0.37
C ARG A 68 -16.91 -3.80 0.26
N ARG A 69 -16.82 -3.00 1.31
CA ARG A 69 -15.98 -1.80 1.36
C ARG A 69 -14.90 -1.98 2.42
N ILE A 70 -13.68 -1.53 2.12
CA ILE A 70 -12.58 -1.54 3.07
C ILE A 70 -12.70 -0.31 3.96
N PHE A 71 -12.84 0.87 3.37
CA PHE A 71 -13.01 2.12 4.11
C PHE A 71 -14.42 2.69 3.89
N PRO A 72 -15.05 3.25 4.94
CA PRO A 72 -14.58 3.43 6.31
C PRO A 72 -14.75 2.20 7.22
N ASP A 73 -15.33 1.10 6.71
CA ASP A 73 -15.82 -0.02 7.50
C ASP A 73 -14.72 -0.73 8.33
N PHE A 74 -13.48 -0.79 7.83
CA PHE A 74 -12.33 -1.37 8.50
C PHE A 74 -11.19 -0.35 8.68
N ARG A 75 -10.30 -0.63 9.63
CA ARG A 75 -8.93 -0.09 9.65
C ARG A 75 -7.99 -1.20 9.22
N VAL A 76 -7.21 -0.98 8.18
CA VAL A 76 -6.29 -2.01 7.68
C VAL A 76 -4.98 -1.95 8.46
N VAL A 77 -4.52 -3.10 8.97
CA VAL A 77 -3.21 -3.21 9.63
C VAL A 77 -2.39 -4.29 8.96
N GLY A 78 -1.24 -3.91 8.40
CA GLY A 78 -0.41 -4.76 7.55
C GLY A 78 0.94 -5.12 8.15
N PHE A 79 1.48 -6.25 7.71
CA PHE A 79 2.92 -6.53 7.77
C PHE A 79 3.47 -6.60 6.34
N TYR A 80 4.60 -5.92 6.12
CA TYR A 80 5.27 -5.77 4.83
C TYR A 80 6.45 -6.74 4.71
N GLY A 81 6.68 -7.24 3.49
CA GLY A 81 7.98 -7.80 3.10
C GLY A 81 7.92 -9.07 2.26
N ALA A 82 9.03 -9.81 2.23
CA ALA A 82 9.20 -11.00 1.38
C ALA A 82 10.06 -12.08 2.07
N PRO A 83 9.83 -13.38 1.77
CA PRO A 83 10.52 -14.50 2.45
C PRO A 83 12.00 -14.67 2.12
N GLN A 84 12.54 -13.94 1.13
CA GLN A 84 13.91 -14.13 0.65
C GLN A 84 14.98 -13.65 1.63
N ASP A 85 14.71 -12.58 2.37
CA ASP A 85 15.64 -12.01 3.34
C ASP A 85 14.86 -11.27 4.44
N ASP A 86 15.32 -11.39 5.69
CA ASP A 86 14.72 -10.71 6.85
C ASP A 86 14.79 -9.19 6.73
N GLU A 87 15.70 -8.64 5.94
CA GLU A 87 15.79 -7.21 5.65
C GLU A 87 14.65 -6.68 4.76
N LEU A 88 13.90 -7.56 4.10
CA LEU A 88 12.76 -7.18 3.25
C LEU A 88 11.50 -6.85 4.05
N GLY A 89 11.51 -7.08 5.37
CA GLY A 89 10.42 -6.71 6.27
C GLY A 89 9.84 -7.88 7.05
N VAL A 90 9.14 -7.55 8.14
CA VAL A 90 8.61 -8.47 9.14
C VAL A 90 7.70 -9.58 8.59
N LEU A 91 7.08 -9.40 7.42
CA LEU A 91 6.26 -10.43 6.78
C LEU A 91 7.07 -11.67 6.35
N GLY A 92 8.33 -11.45 5.96
CA GLY A 92 9.26 -12.49 5.53
C GLY A 92 9.87 -13.30 6.68
N ILE A 93 9.84 -12.74 7.89
CA ILE A 93 10.56 -13.29 9.05
C ILE A 93 9.77 -14.46 9.66
N GLY A 94 10.09 -15.67 9.18
CA GLY A 94 9.54 -16.94 9.67
C GLY A 94 8.33 -17.45 8.88
N LYS A 95 7.67 -18.48 9.42
CA LYS A 95 6.53 -19.13 8.73
C LYS A 95 5.33 -18.17 8.62
N PRO A 96 4.64 -18.08 7.47
CA PRO A 96 3.48 -17.18 7.29
C PRO A 96 2.39 -17.31 8.37
N SER A 97 2.14 -18.53 8.87
CA SER A 97 1.16 -18.75 9.95
C SER A 97 1.58 -18.15 11.29
N THR A 98 2.88 -18.11 11.59
CA THR A 98 3.41 -17.51 12.83
C THR A 98 3.32 -16.00 12.74
N VAL A 99 3.69 -15.46 11.58
CA VAL A 99 3.57 -14.04 11.25
C VAL A 99 2.11 -13.60 11.31
N ALA A 100 1.16 -14.40 10.79
CA ALA A 100 -0.28 -14.17 10.88
C ALA A 100 -0.76 -13.92 12.33
N ARG A 101 -0.34 -14.80 13.26
CA ARG A 101 -0.71 -14.67 14.68
C ARG A 101 -0.11 -13.43 15.32
N LYS A 102 1.10 -13.04 14.93
CA LYS A 102 1.74 -11.80 15.39
C LYS A 102 0.98 -10.58 14.86
N LEU A 103 0.64 -10.58 13.57
CA LEU A 103 -0.13 -9.53 12.93
C LEU A 103 -1.50 -9.34 13.60
N GLU A 104 -2.23 -10.43 13.86
CA GLU A 104 -3.54 -10.37 14.53
C GLU A 104 -3.44 -9.70 15.92
N ARG A 105 -2.37 -9.97 16.69
CA ARG A 105 -2.14 -9.30 17.98
C ARG A 105 -1.89 -7.81 17.82
N VAL A 106 -1.12 -7.40 16.81
CA VAL A 106 -0.85 -5.98 16.53
C VAL A 106 -2.13 -5.29 16.05
N ALA A 107 -2.86 -5.89 15.12
CA ALA A 107 -4.11 -5.37 14.56
C ALA A 107 -5.17 -5.11 15.63
N LYS A 108 -5.27 -5.97 16.66
CA LYS A 108 -6.19 -5.77 17.80
C LYS A 108 -5.99 -4.43 18.52
N ALA A 109 -4.77 -3.89 18.58
CA ALA A 109 -4.52 -2.59 19.22
C ALA A 109 -5.11 -1.40 18.42
N TYR A 110 -5.38 -1.61 17.13
CA TYR A 110 -5.95 -0.62 16.23
C TYR A 110 -7.47 -0.71 16.07
N ALA A 111 -8.08 -1.83 16.48
CA ALA A 111 -9.50 -2.08 16.35
C ALA A 111 -10.33 -1.17 17.27
N ARG A 112 -11.53 -0.80 16.80
CA ARG A 112 -12.59 -0.14 17.57
C ARG A 112 -13.91 -0.85 17.31
N LYS A 113 -14.88 -0.73 18.22
CA LYS A 113 -16.22 -1.32 18.05
C LYS A 113 -16.89 -0.86 16.75
N THR A 114 -16.72 0.42 16.41
CA THR A 114 -17.29 1.06 15.21
C THR A 114 -16.43 0.89 13.96
N ARG A 115 -15.18 0.42 14.11
CA ARG A 115 -14.23 0.27 13.02
C ARG A 115 -13.24 -0.85 13.36
N PRO A 116 -13.62 -2.12 13.10
CA PRO A 116 -12.76 -3.27 13.37
C PRO A 116 -11.47 -3.21 12.54
N ALA A 117 -10.44 -3.93 13.00
CA ALA A 117 -9.21 -4.07 12.24
C ALA A 117 -9.33 -5.20 11.19
N LEU A 118 -8.82 -4.95 9.99
CA LEU A 118 -8.66 -5.92 8.91
C LEU A 118 -7.15 -6.16 8.69
N PRO A 119 -6.61 -7.33 9.07
CA PRO A 119 -5.20 -7.63 8.83
C PRO A 119 -4.86 -7.68 7.33
N ALA A 120 -3.64 -7.31 6.96
CA ALA A 120 -3.12 -7.41 5.59
C ALA A 120 -1.70 -7.99 5.55
N PHE A 121 -1.44 -8.81 4.55
CA PHE A 121 -0.13 -9.33 4.22
C PHE A 121 0.33 -8.52 3.02
N GLU A 122 1.21 -7.55 3.20
CA GLU A 122 1.76 -6.78 2.08
C GLU A 122 3.04 -7.46 1.58
N LEU A 123 2.82 -8.39 0.65
CA LEU A 123 3.87 -9.21 0.07
C LEU A 123 4.52 -8.46 -1.07
N LEU A 124 5.85 -8.31 -1.01
CA LEU A 124 6.66 -7.90 -2.15
C LEU A 124 6.55 -8.94 -3.27
N ALA A 125 5.65 -8.69 -4.22
CA ALA A 125 5.43 -9.53 -5.39
C ALA A 125 6.56 -9.36 -6.41
N THR A 126 7.16 -8.17 -6.42
CA THR A 126 8.44 -7.93 -7.06
C THR A 126 9.38 -7.17 -6.11
N VAL A 127 10.67 -7.47 -6.18
CA VAL A 127 11.73 -6.86 -5.36
C VAL A 127 12.73 -6.23 -6.30
N ALA A 128 13.08 -4.96 -6.09
CA ALA A 128 14.12 -4.33 -6.89
C ALA A 128 15.50 -4.92 -6.55
N ALA A 129 16.34 -5.09 -7.57
CA ALA A 129 17.62 -5.78 -7.48
C ALA A 129 18.79 -4.86 -7.83
N ALA A 130 19.97 -5.15 -7.28
CA ALA A 130 21.19 -4.38 -7.56
C ALA A 130 21.75 -4.72 -8.95
N ASP A 131 21.54 -5.94 -9.40
CA ASP A 131 22.08 -6.47 -10.64
C ASP A 131 20.96 -6.68 -11.68
N PRO A 132 21.26 -6.49 -12.97
CA PRO A 132 20.30 -6.77 -14.02
C PRO A 132 20.00 -8.28 -14.06
N GLY A 133 18.72 -8.63 -14.05
CA GLY A 133 18.27 -9.96 -14.44
C GLY A 133 18.45 -10.21 -15.94
N ALA A 134 18.06 -11.39 -16.41
CA ALA A 134 18.15 -11.74 -17.84
C ALA A 134 17.36 -10.80 -18.77
N ASP A 135 16.32 -10.14 -18.24
CA ASP A 135 15.51 -9.15 -18.94
C ASP A 135 16.04 -7.70 -18.80
N GLY A 136 17.17 -7.52 -18.12
CA GLY A 136 17.77 -6.22 -17.84
C GLY A 136 16.93 -5.32 -16.92
N LYS A 137 15.93 -5.87 -16.21
CA LYS A 137 14.96 -5.05 -15.47
C LYS A 137 15.30 -4.75 -14.02
N TYR A 138 16.41 -5.25 -13.50
CA TYR A 138 16.83 -5.04 -12.11
C TYR A 138 15.71 -5.38 -11.11
N ILE A 139 15.03 -6.51 -11.34
CA ILE A 139 13.85 -6.93 -10.59
C ILE A 139 13.88 -8.44 -10.37
N LEU A 140 13.56 -8.87 -9.15
CA LEU A 140 13.26 -10.25 -8.81
C LEU A 140 11.74 -10.39 -8.67
N ARG A 141 11.16 -11.44 -9.23
CA ARG A 141 9.72 -11.69 -9.20
C ARG A 141 9.44 -12.90 -8.32
N GLN A 142 8.40 -12.81 -7.49
CA GLN A 142 7.90 -13.98 -6.78
C GLN A 142 7.35 -15.00 -7.77
N ASP A 143 7.62 -16.27 -7.52
CA ASP A 143 6.95 -17.35 -8.24
C ASP A 143 5.49 -17.52 -7.75
N ASP A 144 4.71 -18.23 -8.54
CA ASP A 144 3.31 -18.50 -8.21
C ASP A 144 3.17 -19.28 -6.90
N ALA A 145 4.08 -20.22 -6.64
CA ALA A 145 4.06 -21.03 -5.42
C ALA A 145 4.22 -20.15 -4.17
N THR A 146 5.06 -19.12 -4.23
CA THR A 146 5.23 -18.17 -3.14
C THR A 146 3.98 -17.32 -2.95
N ILE A 147 3.45 -16.71 -4.01
CA ILE A 147 2.23 -15.90 -3.92
C ILE A 147 1.05 -16.74 -3.38
N GLU A 148 0.87 -17.96 -3.91
CA GLU A 148 -0.18 -18.88 -3.46
C GLU A 148 -0.03 -19.25 -1.98
N ARG A 149 1.20 -19.51 -1.52
CA ARG A 149 1.50 -19.83 -0.11
C ARG A 149 1.07 -18.69 0.82
N TYR A 150 1.37 -17.45 0.43
CA TYR A 150 0.99 -16.26 1.20
C TYR A 150 -0.51 -15.98 1.13
N LEU A 151 -1.15 -16.15 -0.03
CA LEU A 151 -2.61 -16.03 -0.19
C LEU A 151 -3.35 -17.03 0.70
N LYS A 152 -2.93 -18.31 0.70
CA LYS A 152 -3.48 -19.35 1.58
C LYS A 152 -3.31 -18.98 3.06
N ALA A 153 -2.19 -18.35 3.43
CA ALA A 153 -1.97 -17.91 4.81
C ALA A 153 -2.87 -16.72 5.18
N ALA A 154 -3.01 -15.73 4.32
CA ALA A 154 -3.89 -14.58 4.50
C ALA A 154 -5.35 -15.04 4.66
N ARG A 155 -5.83 -15.94 3.79
CA ARG A 155 -7.18 -16.53 3.86
C ARG A 155 -7.45 -17.23 5.19
N ARG A 156 -6.54 -18.07 5.65
CA ARG A 156 -6.66 -18.73 6.97
C ARG A 156 -6.73 -17.73 8.13
N ALA A 157 -6.10 -16.57 7.97
CA ALA A 157 -6.10 -15.49 8.96
C ALA A 157 -7.27 -14.50 8.80
N LYS A 158 -8.14 -14.68 7.80
CA LYS A 158 -9.16 -13.71 7.39
C LYS A 158 -8.55 -12.31 7.18
N ALA A 159 -7.48 -12.29 6.39
CA ALA A 159 -6.67 -11.12 6.08
C ALA A 159 -6.66 -10.86 4.57
N LEU A 160 -6.33 -9.63 4.17
CA LEU A 160 -6.02 -9.29 2.78
C LEU A 160 -4.61 -9.77 2.41
N LEU A 161 -4.39 -10.04 1.13
CA LEU A 161 -3.07 -10.07 0.52
C LEU A 161 -2.91 -8.81 -0.34
N VAL A 162 -1.96 -7.95 -0.03
CA VAL A 162 -1.59 -6.80 -0.87
C VAL A 162 -0.33 -7.19 -1.62
N LEU A 163 -0.37 -7.19 -2.95
CA LEU A 163 0.78 -7.46 -3.78
C LEU A 163 1.51 -6.14 -4.07
N ASP A 164 2.72 -6.01 -3.56
CA ASP A 164 3.55 -4.83 -3.71
C ASP A 164 4.52 -4.99 -4.89
N ILE A 165 4.59 -3.96 -5.73
CA ILE A 165 5.49 -3.89 -6.87
C ILE A 165 6.60 -2.89 -6.59
N GLN A 166 7.82 -3.40 -6.46
CA GLN A 166 9.06 -2.64 -6.67
C GLN A 166 9.53 -2.88 -8.11
N PRO A 167 9.38 -1.91 -9.03
CA PRO A 167 9.44 -2.22 -10.46
C PRO A 167 10.86 -2.24 -11.04
N GLY A 168 11.88 -1.72 -10.33
CA GLY A 168 13.23 -1.58 -10.87
C GLY A 168 13.24 -0.70 -12.13
N HIS A 169 13.60 -1.30 -13.28
CA HIS A 169 13.55 -0.65 -14.60
C HIS A 169 12.34 -1.06 -15.45
N ALA A 170 11.39 -1.82 -14.88
CA ALA A 170 10.13 -2.13 -15.53
C ALA A 170 9.09 -1.02 -15.28
N ASP A 171 8.01 -1.03 -16.08
CA ASP A 171 6.84 -0.20 -15.80
C ASP A 171 5.87 -0.91 -14.87
N PHE A 172 5.21 -0.17 -13.98
CA PHE A 172 4.20 -0.72 -13.06
C PHE A 172 3.08 -1.50 -13.76
N MET A 173 2.55 -1.00 -14.88
CA MET A 173 1.48 -1.68 -15.61
C MET A 173 1.92 -3.06 -16.13
N THR A 174 3.17 -3.17 -16.59
CA THR A 174 3.72 -4.44 -17.09
C THR A 174 3.78 -5.48 -15.98
N GLU A 175 4.23 -5.09 -14.79
CA GLU A 175 4.32 -6.00 -13.64
C GLU A 175 2.93 -6.28 -13.02
N ALA A 176 2.05 -5.30 -12.96
CA ALA A 176 0.67 -5.48 -12.49
C ALA A 176 -0.11 -6.49 -13.35
N ARG A 177 0.04 -6.45 -14.68
CA ARG A 177 -0.60 -7.42 -15.59
C ARG A 177 -0.12 -8.86 -15.38
N LYS A 178 1.14 -9.07 -15.00
CA LYS A 178 1.64 -10.41 -14.65
C LYS A 178 0.96 -10.98 -13.41
N LEU A 179 0.46 -10.11 -12.54
CA LEU A 179 -0.25 -10.46 -11.31
C LEU A 179 -1.78 -10.54 -11.51
N GLU A 180 -2.30 -10.35 -12.73
CA GLU A 180 -3.73 -10.24 -12.99
C GLU A 180 -4.55 -11.42 -12.43
N LYS A 181 -4.05 -12.65 -12.58
CA LYS A 181 -4.75 -13.84 -12.06
C LYS A 181 -4.97 -13.78 -10.56
N TRP A 182 -4.04 -13.19 -9.81
CA TRP A 182 -4.16 -12.99 -8.38
C TRP A 182 -5.07 -11.80 -8.07
N LEU A 183 -4.94 -10.71 -8.82
CA LEU A 183 -5.77 -9.51 -8.65
C LEU A 183 -7.26 -9.74 -8.99
N ARG A 184 -7.58 -10.82 -9.71
CA ARG A 184 -8.94 -11.29 -9.95
C ARG A 184 -9.59 -11.96 -8.72
N GLU A 185 -8.82 -12.28 -7.69
CA GLU A 185 -9.33 -12.80 -6.41
C GLU A 185 -9.92 -11.68 -5.52
N PRO A 186 -10.93 -11.94 -4.69
CA PRO A 186 -11.62 -10.91 -3.92
C PRO A 186 -10.81 -10.32 -2.76
N ASP A 187 -9.86 -11.08 -2.22
CA ASP A 187 -9.05 -10.75 -1.05
C ASP A 187 -7.63 -10.29 -1.41
N VAL A 188 -7.37 -10.05 -2.70
CA VAL A 188 -6.08 -9.59 -3.22
C VAL A 188 -6.15 -8.12 -3.66
N SER A 189 -5.25 -7.31 -3.15
CA SER A 189 -5.10 -5.87 -3.37
C SER A 189 -3.73 -5.56 -3.97
N LEU A 190 -3.49 -4.30 -4.36
CA LEU A 190 -2.26 -3.90 -5.06
C LEU A 190 -1.60 -2.70 -4.37
N ALA A 191 -0.27 -2.73 -4.25
CA ALA A 191 0.55 -1.61 -3.86
C ALA A 191 1.56 -1.27 -4.95
N LEU A 192 1.78 0.02 -5.20
CA LEU A 192 2.86 0.52 -6.03
C LEU A 192 3.89 1.18 -5.13
N ASP A 193 5.16 0.83 -5.35
CA ASP A 193 6.29 1.43 -4.64
C ASP A 193 7.20 2.24 -5.60
N PRO A 194 6.88 3.53 -5.86
CA PRO A 194 7.63 4.38 -6.78
C PRO A 194 9.08 4.61 -6.40
N GLU A 195 9.46 4.37 -5.13
CA GLU A 195 10.84 4.56 -4.64
C GLU A 195 11.81 3.71 -5.46
N TRP A 196 11.32 2.56 -5.95
CA TRP A 196 12.10 1.59 -6.69
C TRP A 196 11.93 1.69 -8.22
N HIS A 197 11.22 2.70 -8.71
CA HIS A 197 11.14 2.97 -10.15
C HIS A 197 12.29 3.88 -10.58
N THR A 198 13.43 3.25 -10.90
CA THR A 198 14.70 3.94 -11.18
C THR A 198 15.23 3.64 -12.59
N PRO A 199 14.45 3.87 -13.67
CA PRO A 199 14.95 3.61 -15.02
C PRO A 199 16.23 4.42 -15.28
N GLY A 200 17.28 3.72 -15.70
CA GLY A 200 18.60 4.33 -15.96
C GLY A 200 19.51 4.49 -14.75
N ALA A 201 19.09 4.09 -13.55
CA ALA A 201 19.91 4.07 -12.34
C ALA A 201 19.76 2.75 -11.59
N THR A 202 20.81 2.29 -10.90
CA THR A 202 20.71 1.07 -10.08
C THR A 202 19.71 1.30 -8.95
N PRO A 203 18.72 0.40 -8.74
CA PRO A 203 17.81 0.53 -7.61
C PRO A 203 18.53 0.70 -6.27
N GLY A 204 18.01 1.59 -5.43
CA GLY A 204 18.60 1.95 -4.14
C GLY A 204 19.77 2.93 -4.19
N SER A 205 20.27 3.33 -5.38
CA SER A 205 21.27 4.43 -5.49
C SER A 205 20.63 5.81 -5.62
N VAL A 206 19.37 5.87 -6.02
CA VAL A 206 18.54 7.07 -6.11
C VAL A 206 17.11 6.73 -5.67
N ILE A 207 16.34 7.75 -5.29
CA ILE A 207 14.90 7.59 -5.08
C ILE A 207 14.19 7.69 -6.43
N GLY A 208 13.43 6.65 -6.75
CA GLY A 208 12.63 6.57 -7.96
C GLY A 208 11.41 7.48 -7.95
N SER A 209 10.73 7.55 -9.10
CA SER A 209 9.49 8.31 -9.22
C SER A 209 8.59 7.77 -10.32
N VAL A 210 7.29 8.04 -10.21
CA VAL A 210 6.27 7.71 -11.20
C VAL A 210 5.40 8.92 -11.46
N SER A 211 4.81 9.02 -12.65
CA SER A 211 3.85 10.08 -12.95
C SER A 211 2.42 9.69 -12.53
N ALA A 212 1.60 10.68 -12.20
CA ALA A 212 0.19 10.46 -11.89
C ALA A 212 -0.57 9.79 -13.05
N GLU A 213 -0.19 10.02 -14.31
CA GLU A 213 -0.75 9.33 -15.47
C GLU A 213 -0.54 7.83 -15.39
N LYS A 214 0.66 7.37 -15.02
CA LYS A 214 0.97 5.95 -14.88
C LYS A 214 0.29 5.31 -13.69
N VAL A 215 0.20 6.03 -12.56
CA VAL A 215 -0.61 5.62 -11.41
C VAL A 215 -2.08 5.46 -11.79
N ASN A 216 -2.61 6.41 -12.58
CA ASN A 216 -3.98 6.40 -13.06
C ASN A 216 -4.25 5.27 -14.06
N GLU A 217 -3.28 4.95 -14.93
CA GLU A 217 -3.37 3.84 -15.87
C GLU A 217 -3.61 2.51 -15.14
N VAL A 218 -2.81 2.24 -14.10
CA VAL A 218 -2.94 1.03 -13.26
C VAL A 218 -4.24 1.05 -12.45
N GLY A 219 -4.62 2.19 -11.87
CA GLY A 219 -5.88 2.33 -11.13
C GLY A 219 -7.12 2.08 -11.99
N ALA A 220 -7.15 2.63 -13.22
CA ALA A 220 -8.25 2.41 -14.15
C ALA A 220 -8.38 0.93 -14.55
N TRP A 221 -7.25 0.28 -14.84
CA TRP A 221 -7.21 -1.14 -15.16
C TRP A 221 -7.67 -2.02 -13.99
N LEU A 222 -7.18 -1.79 -12.78
CA LEU A 222 -7.55 -2.56 -11.58
C LEU A 222 -9.04 -2.38 -11.23
N SER A 223 -9.56 -1.15 -11.35
CA SER A 223 -11.00 -0.87 -11.21
C SER A 223 -11.83 -1.62 -12.26
N GLY A 224 -11.32 -1.75 -13.48
CA GLY A 224 -11.90 -2.60 -14.52
C GLY A 224 -12.08 -4.05 -14.08
N ILE A 225 -11.06 -4.65 -13.44
CA ILE A 225 -11.13 -6.01 -12.88
C ILE A 225 -12.21 -6.12 -11.81
N VAL A 226 -12.27 -5.14 -10.89
CA VAL A 226 -13.28 -5.11 -9.82
C VAL A 226 -14.69 -5.10 -10.39
N ARG A 227 -14.93 -4.25 -11.40
CA ARG A 227 -16.23 -4.15 -12.08
C ARG A 227 -16.58 -5.43 -12.85
N GLU A 228 -15.65 -5.94 -13.66
CA GLU A 228 -15.84 -7.14 -14.50
C GLU A 228 -16.24 -8.36 -13.64
N ARG A 229 -15.60 -8.53 -12.48
CA ARG A 229 -15.79 -9.68 -11.60
C ARG A 229 -16.72 -9.43 -10.42
N ARG A 230 -17.35 -8.25 -10.34
CA ARG A 230 -18.20 -7.84 -9.22
C ARG A 230 -17.51 -8.08 -7.86
N LEU A 231 -16.22 -7.74 -7.77
CA LEU A 231 -15.42 -7.93 -6.55
C LEU A 231 -15.78 -6.90 -5.47
N PRO A 232 -15.49 -7.18 -4.19
CA PRO A 232 -15.42 -6.14 -3.17
C PRO A 232 -14.34 -5.10 -3.52
N GLU A 233 -14.36 -3.98 -2.80
CA GLU A 233 -13.34 -2.94 -2.91
C GLU A 233 -11.94 -3.50 -2.70
N LYS A 234 -10.99 -3.06 -3.52
CA LYS A 234 -9.57 -3.40 -3.37
C LYS A 234 -8.81 -2.23 -2.77
N LEU A 235 -7.86 -2.53 -1.90
CA LEU A 235 -6.89 -1.55 -1.46
C LEU A 235 -5.94 -1.26 -2.63
N TYR A 236 -5.74 0.02 -2.93
CA TYR A 236 -4.77 0.45 -3.93
C TYR A 236 -3.80 1.42 -3.26
N VAL A 237 -2.66 0.89 -2.82
CA VAL A 237 -1.67 1.62 -2.02
C VAL A 237 -0.66 2.29 -2.94
N LEU A 238 -0.36 3.55 -2.66
CA LEU A 238 0.69 4.32 -3.31
C LEU A 238 1.70 4.70 -2.23
N HIS A 239 2.85 4.03 -2.19
CA HIS A 239 3.91 4.39 -1.23
C HIS A 239 4.54 5.72 -1.60
N GLN A 240 4.82 6.53 -0.58
CA GLN A 240 5.43 7.83 -0.75
C GLN A 240 6.37 8.14 0.43
N PHE A 241 7.65 8.28 0.12
CA PHE A 241 8.70 8.71 1.04
C PHE A 241 9.07 10.19 0.89
N THR A 242 9.09 10.71 -0.35
CA THR A 242 9.37 12.11 -0.70
C THR A 242 8.24 12.71 -1.56
N ALA A 243 8.14 14.04 -1.60
CA ALA A 243 7.05 14.73 -2.30
C ALA A 243 7.07 14.49 -3.83
N ASP A 244 8.25 14.30 -4.41
CA ASP A 244 8.51 14.17 -5.84
C ASP A 244 8.41 12.74 -6.40
N MET A 245 8.22 11.74 -5.54
CA MET A 245 8.03 10.33 -5.96
C MET A 245 6.80 10.12 -6.84
N ILE A 246 5.74 10.91 -6.64
CA ILE A 246 4.54 10.89 -7.48
C ILE A 246 4.41 12.25 -8.15
N LYS A 247 4.87 12.33 -9.41
CA LYS A 247 4.86 13.56 -10.20
C LYS A 247 3.43 13.93 -10.60
N ASN A 248 3.11 15.22 -10.53
CA ASN A 248 1.77 15.75 -10.80
C ASN A 248 0.69 15.09 -9.91
N LYS A 249 1.00 14.87 -8.63
CA LYS A 249 0.16 14.16 -7.64
C LYS A 249 -1.29 14.66 -7.60
N GLU A 250 -1.50 15.96 -7.83
CA GLU A 250 -2.81 16.59 -7.94
C GLU A 250 -3.69 16.01 -9.05
N ARG A 251 -3.10 15.34 -10.06
CA ARG A 251 -3.81 14.66 -11.16
C ARG A 251 -4.16 13.21 -10.87
N VAL A 252 -3.75 12.63 -9.73
CA VAL A 252 -4.18 11.28 -9.33
C VAL A 252 -5.69 11.27 -9.13
N LYS A 253 -6.36 10.20 -9.56
CA LYS A 253 -7.82 10.06 -9.56
C LYS A 253 -8.29 8.97 -8.59
N LYS A 254 -9.53 9.09 -8.15
CA LYS A 254 -10.28 7.99 -7.53
C LYS A 254 -10.83 7.08 -8.62
N TYR A 255 -10.99 5.80 -8.30
CA TYR A 255 -11.63 4.84 -9.18
C TYR A 255 -12.68 4.04 -8.41
N PRO A 256 -13.85 3.78 -9.00
CA PRO A 256 -14.87 2.94 -8.38
C PRO A 256 -14.29 1.57 -7.99
N GLY A 257 -14.59 1.13 -6.77
CA GLY A 257 -14.12 -0.15 -6.25
C GLY A 257 -12.66 -0.17 -5.78
N LEU A 258 -11.97 0.98 -5.75
CA LEU A 258 -10.62 1.09 -5.18
C LEU A 258 -10.58 2.05 -3.99
N ALA A 259 -10.07 1.56 -2.86
CA ALA A 259 -9.61 2.38 -1.74
C ALA A 259 -8.21 2.93 -2.05
N VAL A 260 -8.15 4.01 -2.83
CA VAL A 260 -6.89 4.67 -3.19
C VAL A 260 -6.28 5.32 -1.94
N THR A 261 -5.10 4.83 -1.53
CA THR A 261 -4.48 5.12 -0.25
C THR A 261 -3.04 5.58 -0.44
N PHE A 262 -2.70 6.79 0.00
CA PHE A 262 -1.33 7.26 0.02
C PHE A 262 -0.66 6.84 1.32
N ASN A 263 0.39 6.03 1.25
CA ASN A 263 1.08 5.51 2.42
C ASN A 263 2.39 6.27 2.67
N VAL A 264 2.51 6.87 3.85
CA VAL A 264 3.72 7.61 4.24
C VAL A 264 4.82 6.62 4.63
N ASP A 265 5.75 6.40 3.70
CA ASP A 265 6.75 5.32 3.71
C ASP A 265 8.16 5.81 4.09
N GLY A 266 8.26 6.62 5.14
CA GLY A 266 9.55 7.10 5.66
C GLY A 266 9.83 6.65 7.07
N PHE A 267 11.07 6.28 7.35
CA PHE A 267 11.56 5.98 8.69
C PHE A 267 12.16 7.22 9.37
N GLY A 268 12.23 7.21 10.69
CA GLY A 268 12.87 8.26 11.48
C GLY A 268 12.37 8.32 12.91
N ASP A 269 12.64 9.44 13.58
CA ASP A 269 12.11 9.68 14.91
C ASP A 269 10.63 10.13 14.88
N ARG A 270 9.97 10.12 16.04
CA ARG A 270 8.54 10.46 16.15
C ARG A 270 8.20 11.86 15.61
N PRO A 271 8.96 12.94 15.89
CA PRO A 271 8.71 14.25 15.31
C PRO A 271 8.75 14.26 13.78
N ASN A 272 9.78 13.67 13.17
CA ASN A 272 9.90 13.61 11.71
C ASN A 272 8.76 12.81 11.08
N LYS A 273 8.41 11.66 11.67
CA LYS A 273 7.28 10.84 11.25
C LYS A 273 5.96 11.61 11.28
N ARG A 274 5.69 12.36 12.35
CA ARG A 274 4.48 13.21 12.49
C ARG A 274 4.47 14.34 11.48
N SER A 275 5.62 15.02 11.30
CA SER A 275 5.76 16.13 10.36
C SER A 275 5.47 15.68 8.93
N LYS A 276 6.13 14.61 8.47
CA LYS A 276 5.91 14.03 7.13
C LYS A 276 4.46 13.58 6.94
N TYR A 277 3.88 12.92 7.94
CA TYR A 277 2.48 12.50 7.86
C TYR A 277 1.53 13.70 7.68
N ASN A 278 1.69 14.74 8.49
CA ASN A 278 0.87 15.95 8.38
C ASN A 278 1.04 16.65 7.01
N ALA A 279 2.25 16.66 6.44
CA ALA A 279 2.51 17.24 5.14
C ALA A 279 1.80 16.47 4.02
N PHE A 280 2.02 15.15 3.94
CA PHE A 280 1.51 14.34 2.81
C PHE A 280 -0.01 14.17 2.84
N THR A 281 -0.62 14.08 4.03
CA THR A 281 -2.09 14.00 4.17
C THR A 281 -2.78 15.30 3.76
N ARG A 282 -2.18 16.47 4.01
CA ARG A 282 -2.70 17.77 3.53
C ARG A 282 -2.68 17.91 2.01
N GLU A 283 -1.72 17.30 1.32
CA GLU A 283 -1.66 17.28 -0.14
C GLU A 283 -2.65 16.28 -0.76
N ALA A 284 -3.07 15.27 0.00
CA ALA A 284 -3.84 14.13 -0.47
C ALA A 284 -5.22 14.00 0.20
N VAL A 285 -5.80 15.09 0.72
CA VAL A 285 -7.06 15.12 1.51
C VAL A 285 -8.22 14.36 0.87
N ARG A 286 -8.24 14.24 -0.45
CA ARG A 286 -9.28 13.48 -1.17
C ARG A 286 -9.12 11.96 -1.00
N PHE A 287 -7.98 11.44 -0.60
CA PHE A 287 -7.64 10.01 -0.55
C PHE A 287 -7.59 9.47 0.88
N HIS A 288 -7.37 8.16 1.00
CA HIS A 288 -7.16 7.51 2.30
C HIS A 288 -5.71 7.63 2.75
N ASP A 289 -5.52 7.66 4.06
CA ASP A 289 -4.22 7.92 4.67
C ASP A 289 -3.58 6.64 5.21
N GLY A 290 -2.39 6.33 4.69
CA GLY A 290 -1.54 5.24 5.15
C GLY A 290 -0.36 5.74 5.98
N PHE A 291 0.06 4.95 6.97
CA PHE A 291 1.24 5.22 7.77
C PHE A 291 2.08 3.96 7.97
N LYS A 292 3.29 3.95 7.42
CA LYS A 292 4.24 2.84 7.61
C LYS A 292 5.04 3.02 8.90
N LEU A 293 5.46 1.94 9.52
CA LEU A 293 6.26 1.91 10.76
C LEU A 293 7.38 0.91 10.57
N PHE A 294 8.59 1.25 11.00
CA PHE A 294 9.77 0.42 10.76
C PHE A 294 10.32 -0.11 12.08
N TYR A 295 10.27 -1.41 12.29
CA TYR A 295 10.68 -2.01 13.56
C TYR A 295 12.15 -1.78 13.90
N ARG A 296 13.02 -1.69 12.88
CA ARG A 296 14.47 -1.53 13.08
C ARG A 296 14.92 -0.10 12.84
N GLU A 297 14.31 0.61 11.90
CA GLU A 297 14.77 1.92 11.42
C GLU A 297 14.13 3.09 12.17
N ASP A 298 12.91 2.96 12.69
CA ASP A 298 12.29 4.04 13.48
C ASP A 298 12.94 4.14 14.86
N THR A 299 13.50 5.31 15.17
CA THR A 299 14.01 5.59 16.51
C THR A 299 12.82 5.93 17.42
N ASN A 300 12.68 5.16 18.51
CA ASN A 300 11.53 5.23 19.40
C ASN A 300 10.19 4.98 18.67
N LEU A 301 10.02 3.81 18.07
CA LEU A 301 8.79 3.37 17.40
C LEU A 301 7.50 3.88 18.07
N MET A 302 6.57 4.42 17.27
CA MET A 302 5.29 4.91 17.77
C MET A 302 4.40 3.75 18.22
N LYS A 303 3.79 3.89 19.40
CA LYS A 303 2.78 2.93 19.90
C LYS A 303 1.45 3.12 19.15
N PRO A 304 0.60 2.08 19.05
CA PRO A 304 -0.70 2.19 18.35
C PRO A 304 -1.57 3.37 18.80
N ARG A 305 -1.61 3.68 20.10
CA ARG A 305 -2.33 4.85 20.62
C ARG A 305 -1.80 6.18 20.07
N GLN A 306 -0.49 6.29 19.86
CA GLN A 306 0.15 7.49 19.33
C GLN A 306 -0.09 7.64 17.82
N VAL A 307 -0.12 6.51 17.11
CA VAL A 307 -0.45 6.47 15.67
C VAL A 307 -1.91 6.87 15.45
N LEU A 308 -2.83 6.35 16.25
CA LEU A 308 -4.25 6.73 16.18
C LEU A 308 -4.55 8.16 16.67
N ALA A 309 -3.57 8.83 17.26
CA ALA A 309 -3.66 10.23 17.65
C ALA A 309 -3.07 11.18 16.59
N LEU A 310 -2.60 10.66 15.45
CA LEU A 310 -2.31 11.48 14.28
C LEU A 310 -3.60 12.11 13.74
N GLN A 311 -3.46 13.20 13.00
CA GLN A 311 -4.58 13.92 12.40
C GLN A 311 -4.34 14.09 10.90
N PRO A 312 -5.16 13.45 10.03
CA PRO A 312 -6.21 12.49 10.39
C PRO A 312 -5.67 11.19 11.02
N PRO A 313 -6.49 10.37 11.70
CA PRO A 313 -6.06 9.04 12.12
C PRO A 313 -5.90 8.11 10.90
N PRO A 314 -4.78 7.39 10.74
CA PRO A 314 -4.57 6.57 9.55
C PRO A 314 -5.65 5.50 9.35
N ASP A 315 -6.03 5.32 8.08
CA ASP A 315 -6.92 4.28 7.60
C ASP A 315 -6.17 2.96 7.40
N PHE A 316 -4.92 3.06 6.95
CA PHE A 316 -3.99 1.96 6.73
C PHE A 316 -2.74 2.15 7.60
N VAL A 317 -2.33 1.12 8.33
CA VAL A 317 -1.08 1.12 9.10
C VAL A 317 -0.30 -0.13 8.75
N VAL A 318 0.93 0.00 8.26
CA VAL A 318 1.76 -1.15 7.91
C VAL A 318 3.06 -1.13 8.68
N TYR A 319 3.53 -2.30 9.11
CA TYR A 319 4.82 -2.46 9.74
C TYR A 319 5.79 -3.21 8.83
N GLU A 320 7.01 -2.69 8.72
CA GLU A 320 8.19 -3.31 8.12
C GLU A 320 9.17 -3.77 9.20
#